data_AF-A0A8H8C5F0-F1
#
_entry.id   AF-A0A8H8C5F0-F1
#
_cell.length_a   1.000
_cell.length_b   1.000
_cell.length_c   1.000
_cell.angle_alpha   90.00
_cell.angle_beta   90.00
_cell.angle_gamma   90.00
#
_symmetry.space_group_name_H-M   'P 1'
#
loop_
_entity.id
_entity.type
_entity.pdbx_description
1 polymer ?
#
loop_
_entity_poly.entity_id
_entity_poly.type
_entity_poly.pdbx_seq_one_letter_code
_entity_poly.pdbx_strand_id
1 'polypeptide(L)'
;MASQVSQIIRVEGKHLEEILLNYFESIHLWLPIISRKRFHDSYTHFQIDPTADFSVLLLAMRLITQHPSTDPELEQDREVLYLAAKTIFAQVQAFVPFSLHLVQAGVILSHYEHAHGMIEAAYVTIGTTARMAFAMGLHNKPCSAEVEGSDAWLEDEEALSTWWGLVICDRVISCDPRMNGRPLATRPIRENDYLPLEPDEMDRGRTLSPPTFRYFVSATSLPSVGSFGREAQATYLYDRVRYSIETGESVVCKLYQLGRDLQGLLATVMEQLDGRWGIYCGATQMLITGLYMLHQNAHGQMPDPDTPANYKQTIEAALSTLTRMVIDISYAFNRESQTFNPDVLAPGVAHIVRCAQHHILTAGDFHDHRWLEDFEQLRRMLSYFNRRWVVAGLELHRLNETVEMTMAMHI
;
A
#
# COMPACT_ATOMS: atom_id res chain seq x y z
N MET A 1 6.11 -14.13 27.16
CA MET A 1 5.71 -13.47 25.90
C MET A 1 5.12 -14.47 24.92
N ALA A 2 5.85 -15.46 24.39
CA ALA A 2 5.27 -16.44 23.45
C ALA A 2 4.05 -17.22 24.03
N SER A 3 4.08 -17.56 25.32
CA SER A 3 2.92 -18.17 26.02
C SER A 3 1.70 -17.24 26.12
N GLN A 4 1.91 -15.94 26.35
CA GLN A 4 0.85 -14.93 26.38
C GLN A 4 0.24 -14.73 25.00
N VAL A 5 1.07 -14.73 23.95
CA VAL A 5 0.58 -14.67 22.57
C VAL A 5 -0.22 -15.91 22.20
N SER A 6 0.27 -17.11 22.55
CA SER A 6 -0.48 -18.35 22.34
C SER A 6 -1.84 -18.31 23.04
N GLN A 7 -1.92 -17.74 24.25
CA GLN A 7 -3.18 -17.51 24.94
C GLN A 7 -4.06 -16.49 24.20
N ILE A 8 -3.55 -15.33 23.84
CA ILE A 8 -4.30 -14.30 23.10
C ILE A 8 -4.87 -14.88 21.81
N ILE A 9 -4.07 -15.62 21.04
CA ILE A 9 -4.47 -16.26 19.78
C ILE A 9 -5.56 -17.33 19.98
N ARG A 10 -5.54 -18.07 21.10
CA ARG A 10 -6.47 -19.19 21.37
C ARG A 10 -7.81 -18.79 21.99
N VAL A 11 -7.95 -17.57 22.51
CA VAL A 11 -9.08 -17.17 23.38
C VAL A 11 -10.44 -17.03 22.67
N GLU A 12 -10.49 -16.96 21.33
CA GLU A 12 -11.74 -16.62 20.60
C GLU A 12 -12.36 -17.72 19.74
N GLY A 13 -11.94 -18.98 19.85
CA GLY A 13 -12.60 -20.08 19.13
C GLY A 13 -12.45 -20.09 17.60
N LYS A 14 -11.83 -19.07 16.98
CA LYS A 14 -11.26 -19.18 15.64
C LYS A 14 -9.96 -19.97 15.71
N HIS A 15 -9.88 -21.05 14.96
CA HIS A 15 -8.66 -21.85 14.87
C HIS A 15 -7.56 -21.00 14.22
N LEU A 16 -6.33 -21.07 14.76
CA LEU A 16 -5.18 -20.34 14.21
C LEU A 16 -5.00 -20.65 12.72
N GLU A 17 -5.28 -21.89 12.33
CA GLU A 17 -5.29 -22.36 10.95
C GLU A 17 -6.25 -21.56 10.05
N GLU A 18 -7.42 -21.14 10.54
CA GLU A 18 -8.39 -20.33 9.78
C GLU A 18 -7.86 -18.91 9.56
N ILE A 19 -7.26 -18.29 10.58
CA ILE A 19 -6.62 -16.97 10.46
C ILE A 19 -5.51 -17.01 9.42
N LEU A 20 -4.69 -18.06 9.45
CA LEU A 20 -3.59 -18.23 8.52
C LEU A 20 -4.07 -18.45 7.09
N LEU A 21 -5.10 -19.29 6.92
CA LEU A 21 -5.75 -19.48 5.63
C LEU A 21 -6.26 -18.13 5.08
N ASN A 22 -7.02 -17.40 5.90
CA ASN A 22 -7.57 -16.09 5.52
C ASN A 22 -6.47 -15.10 5.16
N TYR A 23 -5.36 -15.03 5.90
CA TYR A 23 -4.23 -14.15 5.57
C TYR A 23 -3.66 -14.47 4.18
N PHE A 24 -3.36 -15.75 3.93
CA PHE A 24 -2.72 -16.19 2.70
C PHE A 24 -3.63 -16.17 1.47
N GLU A 25 -4.95 -16.18 1.67
CA GLU A 25 -5.96 -16.04 0.61
C GLU A 25 -6.40 -14.58 0.39
N SER A 26 -5.98 -13.64 1.25
CA SER A 26 -6.41 -12.24 1.18
C SER A 26 -5.24 -11.24 1.17
N ILE A 27 -4.58 -11.04 2.30
CA ILE A 27 -3.51 -10.06 2.50
C ILE A 27 -2.29 -10.38 1.63
N HIS A 28 -1.90 -11.64 1.59
CA HIS A 28 -0.71 -12.10 0.86
C HIS A 28 -0.79 -11.79 -0.64
N LEU A 29 -2.00 -11.63 -1.20
CA LEU A 29 -2.18 -11.33 -2.63
C LEU A 29 -1.70 -9.93 -3.02
N TRP A 30 -1.68 -8.99 -2.07
CA TRP A 30 -1.24 -7.61 -2.28
C TRP A 30 -0.07 -7.20 -1.37
N LEU A 31 0.26 -7.98 -0.35
CA LEU A 31 1.45 -7.82 0.50
C LEU A 31 2.22 -9.15 0.63
N PRO A 32 2.83 -9.65 -0.47
CA PRO A 32 3.51 -10.95 -0.51
C PRO A 32 4.92 -10.89 0.10
N ILE A 33 5.01 -10.52 1.38
CA ILE A 33 6.29 -10.39 2.10
C ILE A 33 6.74 -11.67 2.80
N ILE A 34 5.90 -12.72 2.81
CA ILE A 34 6.11 -13.95 3.56
C ILE A 34 6.10 -15.14 2.60
N SER A 35 7.12 -16.00 2.62
CA SER A 35 7.08 -17.24 1.83
C SER A 35 6.15 -18.24 2.50
N ARG A 36 5.13 -18.74 1.79
CA ARG A 36 4.17 -19.71 2.37
C ARG A 36 4.86 -20.97 2.87
N LYS A 37 5.88 -21.44 2.16
CA LYS A 37 6.67 -22.62 2.54
C LYS A 37 7.46 -22.36 3.83
N ARG A 38 8.28 -21.29 3.87
CA ARG A 38 9.09 -20.97 5.06
C ARG A 38 8.23 -20.67 6.28
N PHE A 39 7.08 -20.04 6.06
CA PHE A 39 6.09 -19.84 7.09
C PHE A 39 5.57 -21.16 7.66
N HIS A 40 5.19 -22.14 6.82
CA HIS A 40 4.71 -23.43 7.28
C HIS A 40 5.77 -24.20 8.10
N ASP A 41 7.03 -24.16 7.65
CA ASP A 41 8.15 -24.78 8.36
C ASP A 41 8.36 -24.10 9.74
N SER A 42 8.31 -22.77 9.77
CA SER A 42 8.39 -21.97 11.01
C SER A 42 7.20 -22.22 11.93
N TYR A 43 5.99 -22.39 11.39
CA TYR A 43 4.77 -22.69 12.13
C TYR A 43 4.86 -24.08 12.79
N THR A 44 5.36 -25.07 12.06
CA THR A 44 5.58 -26.43 12.59
C THR A 44 6.58 -26.41 13.75
N HIS A 45 7.67 -25.64 13.61
CA HIS A 45 8.64 -25.46 14.69
C HIS A 45 8.01 -24.74 15.89
N PHE A 46 7.25 -23.67 15.65
CA PHE A 46 6.58 -22.87 16.67
C PHE A 46 5.61 -23.69 17.54
N GLN A 47 4.96 -24.70 16.97
CA GLN A 47 4.08 -25.60 17.74
C GLN A 47 4.85 -26.42 18.80
N ILE A 48 6.15 -26.62 18.61
CA ILE A 48 7.03 -27.35 19.53
C ILE A 48 7.76 -26.37 20.46
N ASP A 49 8.36 -25.31 19.89
CA ASP A 49 9.12 -24.29 20.63
C ASP A 49 8.70 -22.87 20.21
N PRO A 50 7.75 -22.25 20.94
CA PRO A 50 7.22 -20.93 20.61
C PRO A 50 8.26 -19.81 20.76
N THR A 51 8.60 -19.14 19.66
CA THR A 51 9.47 -17.93 19.70
C THR A 51 8.66 -16.64 19.78
N ALA A 52 9.23 -15.61 20.39
CA ALA A 52 8.54 -14.35 20.65
C ALA A 52 8.32 -13.51 19.37
N ASP A 53 9.28 -13.51 18.44
CA ASP A 53 9.20 -12.80 17.17
C ASP A 53 8.14 -13.39 16.23
N PHE A 54 8.11 -14.72 16.06
CA PHE A 54 7.10 -15.40 15.27
C PHE A 54 5.70 -15.26 15.90
N SER A 55 5.62 -15.25 17.23
CA SER A 55 4.38 -14.92 17.95
C SER A 55 3.83 -13.55 17.55
N VAL A 56 4.68 -12.52 17.46
CA VAL A 56 4.24 -11.17 17.06
C VAL A 56 3.76 -11.17 15.60
N LEU A 57 4.43 -11.90 14.72
CA LEU A 57 3.98 -12.08 13.34
C LEU A 57 2.57 -12.68 13.27
N LEU A 58 2.30 -13.75 14.01
CA LEU A 58 0.97 -14.37 14.07
C LEU A 58 -0.10 -13.40 14.60
N LEU A 59 0.24 -12.57 15.59
CA LEU A 59 -0.68 -11.53 16.10
C LEU A 59 -0.95 -10.45 15.04
N ALA A 60 0.07 -9.99 14.33
CA ALA A 60 -0.08 -9.00 13.28
C ALA A 60 -0.93 -9.55 12.13
N MET A 61 -0.70 -10.80 11.71
CA MET A 61 -1.52 -11.50 10.72
C MET A 61 -2.98 -11.62 11.18
N ARG A 62 -3.21 -12.02 12.44
CA ARG A 62 -4.57 -12.06 13.00
C ARG A 62 -5.23 -10.69 12.96
N LEU A 63 -4.53 -9.65 13.39
CA LEU A 63 -5.06 -8.31 13.50
C LEU A 63 -5.45 -7.74 12.13
N ILE A 64 -4.59 -7.84 11.12
CA ILE A 64 -4.87 -7.31 9.77
C ILE A 64 -6.04 -8.05 9.07
N THR A 65 -6.33 -9.29 9.48
CA THR A 65 -7.48 -10.04 8.97
C THR A 65 -8.79 -9.76 9.72
N GLN A 66 -8.79 -8.95 10.78
CA GLN A 66 -10.02 -8.54 11.46
C GLN A 66 -10.77 -7.47 10.65
N HIS A 67 -12.10 -7.50 10.73
CA HIS A 67 -12.96 -6.52 10.08
C HIS A 67 -13.58 -5.57 11.10
N PRO A 68 -13.92 -4.34 10.70
CA PRO A 68 -14.84 -3.51 11.45
C PRO A 68 -16.21 -4.13 11.62
N SER A 69 -16.72 -4.02 12.83
CA SER A 69 -18.02 -4.46 13.30
C SER A 69 -18.83 -3.27 13.78
N THR A 70 -20.15 -3.33 13.65
CA THR A 70 -21.06 -2.38 14.32
C THR A 70 -21.41 -2.83 15.73
N ASP A 71 -21.01 -4.04 16.12
CA ASP A 71 -21.16 -4.57 17.48
C ASP A 71 -20.07 -3.96 18.38
N PRO A 72 -20.45 -3.18 19.41
CA PRO A 72 -19.49 -2.54 20.31
C PRO A 72 -18.55 -3.53 21.03
N GLU A 73 -19.01 -4.75 21.35
CA GLU A 73 -18.19 -5.74 22.03
C GLU A 73 -17.08 -6.26 21.10
N LEU A 74 -17.43 -6.60 19.86
CA LEU A 74 -16.46 -7.05 18.85
C LEU A 74 -15.46 -5.95 18.45
N GLU A 75 -15.90 -4.69 18.40
CA GLU A 75 -14.99 -3.56 18.17
C GLU A 75 -14.02 -3.36 19.33
N GLN A 76 -14.51 -3.47 20.57
CA GLN A 76 -13.66 -3.41 21.76
C GLN A 76 -12.62 -4.53 21.77
N ASP A 77 -13.00 -5.76 21.40
CA ASP A 77 -12.08 -6.89 21.29
C ASP A 77 -10.98 -6.64 20.25
N ARG A 78 -11.33 -6.04 19.10
CA ARG A 78 -10.34 -5.65 18.08
C ARG A 78 -9.37 -4.59 18.60
N GLU A 79 -9.87 -3.58 19.32
CA GLU A 79 -9.02 -2.56 19.96
C GLU A 79 -8.07 -3.17 20.99
N VAL A 80 -8.56 -4.09 21.82
CA VAL A 80 -7.75 -4.84 22.79
C VAL A 80 -6.68 -5.66 22.06
N LEU A 81 -7.03 -6.33 20.97
CA LEU A 81 -6.08 -7.09 20.15
C LEU A 81 -5.00 -6.19 19.54
N TYR A 82 -5.37 -5.01 19.03
CA TYR A 82 -4.42 -4.02 18.52
C TYR A 82 -3.46 -3.54 19.61
N LEU A 83 -3.98 -3.15 20.77
CA LEU A 83 -3.16 -2.71 21.90
C LEU A 83 -2.21 -3.80 22.38
N ALA A 84 -2.67 -5.05 22.42
CA ALA A 84 -1.84 -6.20 22.76
C ALA A 84 -0.74 -6.42 21.70
N ALA A 85 -1.08 -6.43 20.42
CA ALA A 85 -0.11 -6.60 19.33
C ALA A 85 0.95 -5.48 19.36
N LYS A 86 0.54 -4.23 19.52
CA LYS A 86 1.43 -3.07 19.60
C LYS A 86 2.37 -3.12 20.82
N THR A 87 1.83 -3.47 21.98
CA THR A 87 2.61 -3.60 23.23
C THR A 87 3.63 -4.71 23.13
N ILE A 88 3.22 -5.88 22.62
CA ILE A 88 4.09 -7.04 22.49
C ILE A 88 5.16 -6.79 21.41
N PHE A 89 4.80 -6.19 20.28
CA PHE A 89 5.77 -5.75 19.26
C PHE A 89 6.83 -4.84 19.88
N ALA A 90 6.41 -3.84 20.66
CA ALA A 90 7.32 -2.90 21.32
C ALA A 90 8.24 -3.56 22.37
N GLN A 91 7.75 -4.57 23.09
CA GLN A 91 8.56 -5.34 24.04
C GLN A 91 9.56 -6.26 23.32
N VAL A 92 9.09 -7.01 22.31
CA VAL A 92 9.93 -7.97 21.59
C VAL A 92 11.09 -7.26 20.88
N GLN A 93 10.85 -6.14 20.21
CA GLN A 93 11.94 -5.37 19.57
C GLN A 93 12.99 -4.82 20.55
N ALA A 94 12.65 -4.66 21.83
CA ALA A 94 13.57 -4.14 22.83
C ALA A 94 14.49 -5.22 23.42
N PHE A 95 14.08 -6.49 23.39
CA PHE A 95 14.76 -7.57 24.13
C PHE A 95 15.17 -8.77 23.27
N VAL A 96 14.64 -8.89 22.04
CA VAL A 96 14.92 -10.00 21.14
C VAL A 96 15.76 -9.50 19.96
N PRO A 97 16.78 -10.28 19.51
CA PRO A 97 17.49 -9.94 18.28
C PRO A 97 16.55 -9.72 17.11
N PHE A 98 16.87 -8.75 16.26
CA PHE A 98 16.04 -8.45 15.08
C PHE A 98 16.00 -9.67 14.16
N SER A 99 14.79 -10.03 13.73
CA SER A 99 14.54 -11.15 12.83
C SER A 99 13.61 -10.72 11.69
N LEU A 100 13.58 -11.52 10.62
CA LEU A 100 12.74 -11.22 9.46
C LEU A 100 11.25 -11.24 9.86
N HIS A 101 10.85 -12.17 10.72
CA HIS A 101 9.49 -12.24 11.27
C HIS A 101 9.08 -10.95 11.99
N LEU A 102 9.99 -10.36 12.77
CA LEU A 102 9.71 -9.13 13.49
C LEU A 102 9.57 -7.93 12.53
N VAL A 103 10.40 -7.88 11.48
CA VAL A 103 10.27 -6.86 10.43
C VAL A 103 8.94 -7.02 9.68
N GLN A 104 8.59 -8.24 9.24
CA GLN A 104 7.32 -8.54 8.59
C GLN A 104 6.12 -8.16 9.47
N ALA A 105 6.17 -8.49 10.75
CA ALA A 105 5.13 -8.11 11.71
C ALA A 105 4.95 -6.58 11.81
N GLY A 106 6.06 -5.84 11.81
CA GLY A 106 6.05 -4.37 11.81
C GLY A 106 5.46 -3.77 10.53
N VAL A 107 5.75 -4.36 9.36
CA VAL A 107 5.15 -3.94 8.08
C VAL A 107 3.64 -4.18 8.07
N ILE A 108 3.18 -5.35 8.52
CA ILE A 108 1.75 -5.70 8.61
C ILE A 108 1.04 -4.77 9.60
N LEU A 109 1.63 -4.54 10.77
CA LEU A 109 1.07 -3.64 11.80
C LEU A 109 0.96 -2.20 11.29
N SER A 110 1.97 -1.71 10.55
CA SER A 110 1.94 -0.37 9.95
C SER A 110 0.82 -0.24 8.91
N HIS A 111 0.61 -1.27 8.09
CA HIS A 111 -0.53 -1.31 7.16
C HIS A 111 -1.87 -1.33 7.89
N TYR A 112 -2.00 -2.09 8.97
CA TYR A 112 -3.21 -2.10 9.78
C TYR A 112 -3.53 -0.69 10.30
N GLU A 113 -2.54 -0.03 10.88
CA GLU A 113 -2.68 1.33 11.42
C GLU A 113 -3.05 2.34 10.34
N HIS A 114 -2.40 2.27 9.18
CA HIS A 114 -2.74 3.11 8.02
C HIS A 114 -4.18 2.87 7.53
N ALA A 115 -4.55 1.61 7.32
CA ALA A 115 -5.88 1.22 6.85
C ALA A 115 -7.00 1.56 7.84
N HIS A 116 -6.65 1.77 9.11
CA HIS A 116 -7.59 2.19 10.16
C HIS A 116 -7.51 3.70 10.49
N GLY A 117 -6.80 4.49 9.67
CA GLY A 117 -6.72 5.95 9.82
C GLY A 117 -5.77 6.44 10.92
N MET A 118 -5.06 5.54 11.59
CA MET A 118 -4.08 5.81 12.65
C MET A 118 -2.71 6.22 12.07
N ILE A 119 -2.70 7.27 11.24
CA ILE A 119 -1.54 7.61 10.40
C ILE A 119 -0.26 7.91 11.20
N GLU A 120 -0.39 8.54 12.38
CA GLU A 120 0.75 8.86 13.25
C GLU A 120 1.38 7.59 13.83
N ALA A 121 0.53 6.63 14.22
CA ALA A 121 0.99 5.33 14.70
C ALA A 121 1.68 4.57 13.58
N ALA A 122 1.09 4.54 12.39
CA ALA A 122 1.65 3.91 11.20
C ALA A 122 3.04 4.47 10.87
N TYR A 123 3.20 5.81 10.90
CA TYR A 123 4.47 6.49 10.68
C TYR A 123 5.56 6.06 11.68
N VAL A 124 5.21 5.97 12.98
CA VAL A 124 6.16 5.53 14.02
C VAL A 124 6.50 4.04 13.87
N THR A 125 5.52 3.19 13.57
CA THR A 125 5.74 1.75 13.38
C THR A 125 6.64 1.48 12.18
N ILE A 126 6.34 2.09 11.02
CA ILE A 126 7.13 1.86 9.82
C ILE A 126 8.54 2.43 9.98
N GLY A 127 8.69 3.57 10.66
CA GLY A 127 9.98 4.15 11.04
C GLY A 127 10.82 3.21 11.87
N THR A 128 10.23 2.61 12.90
CA THR A 128 10.92 1.66 13.78
C THR A 128 11.27 0.37 13.04
N THR A 129 10.33 -0.12 12.24
CA THR A 129 10.49 -1.32 11.39
C THR A 129 11.63 -1.15 10.39
N ALA A 130 11.73 0.03 9.77
CA ALA A 130 12.83 0.37 8.87
C ALA A 130 14.19 0.29 9.57
N ARG A 131 14.32 0.77 10.81
CA ARG A 131 15.57 0.70 11.57
C ARG A 131 15.99 -0.75 11.84
N MET A 132 15.05 -1.65 12.15
CA MET A 132 15.34 -3.08 12.27
C MET A 132 15.81 -3.67 10.93
N ALA A 133 15.11 -3.37 9.84
CA ALA A 133 15.49 -3.83 8.49
C ALA A 133 16.87 -3.31 8.06
N PHE A 134 17.22 -2.07 8.40
CA PHE A 134 18.56 -1.51 8.17
C PHE A 134 19.63 -2.23 8.98
N ALA A 135 19.38 -2.49 10.27
CA ALA A 135 20.31 -3.23 11.14
C ALA A 135 20.56 -4.65 10.63
N MET A 136 19.57 -5.27 9.98
CA MET A 136 19.68 -6.57 9.32
C MET A 136 20.29 -6.51 7.91
N GLY A 137 20.55 -5.33 7.36
CA GLY A 137 21.13 -5.17 6.02
C GLY A 137 20.16 -5.39 4.85
N LEU A 138 18.85 -5.46 5.07
CA LEU A 138 17.87 -5.78 4.02
C LEU A 138 17.90 -4.78 2.85
N HIS A 139 18.16 -3.51 3.14
CA HIS A 139 18.25 -2.41 2.19
C HIS A 139 19.34 -2.54 1.09
N ASN A 140 20.27 -3.48 1.23
CA ASN A 140 21.35 -3.75 0.26
C ASN A 140 21.38 -5.23 -0.18
N LYS A 141 20.33 -6.02 0.08
CA LYS A 141 20.27 -7.41 -0.37
C LYS A 141 20.30 -7.45 -1.92
N PRO A 142 21.27 -8.12 -2.54
CA PRO A 142 21.24 -8.36 -3.98
C PRO A 142 20.15 -9.39 -4.33
N CYS A 143 19.86 -9.53 -5.62
CA CYS A 143 19.16 -10.71 -6.13
C CYS A 143 19.89 -11.98 -5.69
N SER A 144 19.15 -13.03 -5.33
CA SER A 144 19.78 -14.27 -4.90
C SER A 144 20.63 -14.88 -6.03
N ALA A 145 21.82 -15.35 -5.67
CA ALA A 145 22.69 -16.14 -6.55
C ALA A 145 22.55 -17.65 -6.31
N GLU A 146 21.67 -18.04 -5.39
CA GLU A 146 21.42 -19.41 -5.00
C GLU A 146 20.55 -20.14 -6.04
N VAL A 147 20.56 -21.47 -5.99
CA VAL A 147 19.72 -22.30 -6.85
C VAL A 147 18.25 -21.99 -6.58
N GLU A 148 17.50 -21.61 -7.62
CA GLU A 148 16.08 -21.30 -7.49
C GLU A 148 15.32 -22.48 -6.90
N GLY A 149 14.36 -22.22 -6.01
CA GLY A 149 13.62 -23.24 -5.28
C GLY A 149 14.34 -23.86 -4.08
N SER A 150 15.62 -23.53 -3.83
CA SER A 150 16.33 -23.89 -2.60
C SER A 150 15.87 -23.05 -1.40
N ASP A 151 16.17 -23.50 -0.18
CA ASP A 151 15.80 -22.77 1.03
C ASP A 151 16.58 -21.45 1.18
N ALA A 152 17.85 -21.43 0.77
CA ALA A 152 18.68 -20.23 0.78
C ALA A 152 18.19 -19.18 -0.24
N TRP A 153 17.78 -19.64 -1.43
CA TRP A 153 17.14 -18.78 -2.42
C TRP A 153 15.84 -18.17 -1.88
N LEU A 154 14.95 -18.98 -1.29
CA LEU A 154 13.72 -18.48 -0.68
C LEU A 154 13.98 -17.50 0.47
N GLU A 155 15.06 -17.70 1.23
CA GLU A 155 15.45 -16.76 2.29
C GLU A 155 15.83 -15.38 1.75
N ASP A 156 16.63 -15.34 0.68
CA ASP A 156 17.00 -14.09 0.02
C ASP A 156 15.79 -13.40 -0.63
N GLU A 157 14.95 -14.15 -1.34
CA GLU A 157 13.78 -13.59 -2.03
C GLU A 157 12.72 -13.10 -1.04
N GLU A 158 12.47 -13.80 0.06
CA GLU A 158 11.56 -13.32 1.11
C GLU A 158 12.10 -12.07 1.81
N ALA A 159 13.43 -11.97 2.00
CA ALA A 159 14.07 -10.78 2.53
C ALA A 159 13.92 -9.57 1.58
N LEU A 160 14.10 -9.77 0.27
CA LEU A 160 13.89 -8.75 -0.74
C LEU A 160 12.42 -8.31 -0.81
N SER A 161 11.48 -9.26 -0.79
CA SER A 161 10.04 -8.97 -0.77
C SER A 161 9.64 -8.22 0.50
N THR A 162 10.18 -8.59 1.66
CA THR A 162 9.97 -7.86 2.92
C THR A 162 10.48 -6.42 2.84
N TRP A 163 11.66 -6.20 2.25
CA TRP A 163 12.19 -4.87 2.01
C TRP A 163 11.25 -4.03 1.11
N TRP A 164 10.74 -4.61 0.03
CA TRP A 164 9.79 -3.93 -0.85
C TRP A 164 8.46 -3.61 -0.17
N GLY A 165 7.89 -4.54 0.61
CA GLY A 165 6.66 -4.28 1.35
C GLY A 165 6.82 -3.15 2.37
N LEU A 166 8.00 -3.06 3.01
CA LEU A 166 8.36 -1.95 3.89
C LEU A 166 8.48 -0.63 3.13
N VAL A 167 9.23 -0.63 2.01
CA VAL A 167 9.44 0.52 1.12
C VAL A 167 8.12 1.08 0.59
N ILE A 168 7.22 0.20 0.13
CA ILE A 168 5.89 0.57 -0.37
C ILE A 168 5.03 1.16 0.75
N CYS A 169 4.97 0.51 1.91
CA CYS A 169 4.22 1.01 3.07
C CYS A 169 4.66 2.42 3.48
N ASP A 170 5.96 2.67 3.56
CA ASP A 170 6.55 3.98 3.89
C ASP A 170 6.06 5.08 2.91
N ARG A 171 6.02 4.79 1.60
CA ARG A 171 5.52 5.75 0.60
C ARG A 171 4.01 5.92 0.68
N VAL A 172 3.25 4.83 0.85
CA VAL A 172 1.79 4.88 1.00
C VAL A 172 1.38 5.72 2.21
N ILE A 173 2.07 5.58 3.35
CA ILE A 173 1.87 6.44 4.53
C ILE A 173 2.21 7.91 4.19
N SER A 174 3.30 8.14 3.46
CA SER A 174 3.72 9.50 3.06
C SER A 174 2.74 10.21 2.11
N CYS A 175 1.85 9.48 1.44
CA CYS A 175 0.80 10.06 0.61
C CYS A 175 -0.27 10.81 1.42
N ASP A 176 -0.38 10.58 2.73
CA ASP A 176 -1.33 11.32 3.56
C ASP A 176 -0.83 12.76 3.79
N PRO A 177 -1.67 13.80 3.53
CA PRO A 177 -1.25 15.20 3.71
C PRO A 177 -0.75 15.55 5.11
N ARG A 178 -1.17 14.81 6.15
CA ARG A 178 -0.68 14.99 7.54
C ARG A 178 0.80 14.62 7.68
N MET A 179 1.36 13.89 6.72
CA MET A 179 2.76 13.48 6.66
C MET A 179 3.62 14.43 5.80
N ASN A 180 3.05 15.48 5.21
CA ASN A 180 3.79 16.43 4.38
C ASN A 180 5.00 17.01 5.15
N GLY A 181 6.16 17.02 4.48
CA GLY A 181 7.42 17.52 5.05
C GLY A 181 8.09 16.59 6.07
N ARG A 182 7.51 15.44 6.39
CA ARG A 182 8.16 14.45 7.25
C ARG A 182 9.15 13.61 6.46
N PRO A 183 10.28 13.20 7.07
CA PRO A 183 11.24 12.32 6.41
C PRO A 183 10.66 10.91 6.26
N LEU A 184 10.98 10.27 5.14
CA LEU A 184 10.71 8.85 4.93
C LEU A 184 11.56 7.99 5.87
N ALA A 185 11.02 6.83 6.25
CA ALA A 185 11.72 5.87 7.10
C ALA A 185 12.88 5.19 6.38
N THR A 186 12.75 5.01 5.06
CA THR A 186 13.69 4.28 4.21
C THR A 186 14.53 5.21 3.33
N ARG A 187 15.57 4.64 2.71
CA ARG A 187 16.40 5.35 1.73
C ARG A 187 15.60 5.62 0.44
N PRO A 188 16.00 6.61 -0.37
CA PRO A 188 15.50 6.75 -1.74
C PRO A 188 15.64 5.45 -2.54
N ILE A 189 14.66 5.17 -3.40
CA ILE A 189 14.69 4.00 -4.28
C ILE A 189 15.70 4.25 -5.39
N ARG A 190 16.60 3.29 -5.63
CA ARG A 190 17.63 3.38 -6.66
C ARG A 190 17.10 2.78 -7.95
N GLU A 191 17.52 3.33 -9.09
CA GLU A 191 17.12 2.85 -10.41
C GLU A 191 17.51 1.38 -10.64
N ASN A 192 18.57 0.91 -9.97
CA ASN A 192 19.11 -0.45 -10.04
C ASN A 192 18.71 -1.34 -8.84
N ASP A 193 17.72 -0.94 -8.03
CA ASP A 193 17.12 -1.86 -7.06
C ASP A 193 16.37 -2.97 -7.82
N TYR A 194 16.55 -4.23 -7.42
CA TYR A 194 15.91 -5.38 -8.05
C TYR A 194 14.42 -5.42 -7.72
N LEU A 195 13.59 -5.81 -8.69
CA LEU A 195 12.17 -6.10 -8.46
C LEU A 195 11.98 -7.30 -7.53
N PRO A 196 10.94 -7.29 -6.67
CA PRO A 196 10.63 -8.42 -5.81
C PRO A 196 10.17 -9.65 -6.62
N LEU A 197 10.19 -10.82 -5.96
CA LEU A 197 9.61 -12.03 -6.49
C LEU A 197 8.07 -11.93 -6.53
N GLU A 198 7.44 -12.42 -7.59
CA GLU A 198 5.97 -12.45 -7.62
C GLU A 198 5.46 -13.57 -6.69
N PRO A 199 4.34 -13.37 -5.97
CA PRO A 199 3.85 -14.34 -4.99
C PRO A 199 3.68 -15.75 -5.56
N ASP A 200 3.14 -15.87 -6.77
CA ASP A 200 2.97 -17.17 -7.44
C ASP A 200 4.31 -17.88 -7.71
N GLU A 201 5.40 -17.13 -7.90
CA GLU A 201 6.74 -17.70 -8.10
C GLU A 201 7.38 -18.10 -6.76
N MET A 202 7.21 -17.26 -5.73
CA MET A 202 7.69 -17.54 -4.37
C MET A 202 7.01 -18.77 -3.75
N ASP A 203 5.74 -18.99 -4.08
CA ASP A 203 4.94 -20.12 -3.58
C ASP A 203 5.00 -21.37 -4.49
N ARG A 204 5.58 -21.26 -5.70
CA ARG A 204 5.78 -22.39 -6.62
C ARG A 204 6.92 -23.30 -6.12
N GLY A 205 6.56 -24.44 -5.53
CA GLY A 205 7.49 -25.36 -4.87
C GLY A 205 8.61 -25.97 -5.74
N ARG A 206 9.74 -26.27 -5.06
CA ARG A 206 10.89 -27.20 -5.29
C ARG A 206 11.42 -27.50 -6.71
N THR A 207 10.99 -26.83 -7.77
CA THR A 207 11.64 -27.02 -9.07
C THR A 207 12.98 -26.30 -9.03
N LEU A 208 14.04 -27.07 -8.85
CA LEU A 208 15.39 -26.52 -8.80
C LEU A 208 15.80 -26.05 -10.19
N SER A 209 16.11 -24.76 -10.31
CA SER A 209 16.55 -24.14 -11.55
C SER A 209 17.82 -23.30 -11.30
N PRO A 210 18.64 -23.05 -12.34
CA PRO A 210 19.75 -22.11 -12.22
C PRO A 210 19.26 -20.72 -11.80
N PRO A 211 20.09 -19.93 -11.08
CA PRO A 211 19.72 -18.59 -10.67
C PRO A 211 19.42 -17.69 -11.87
N THR A 212 18.25 -17.06 -11.88
CA THR A 212 17.88 -16.03 -12.86
C THR A 212 17.95 -14.66 -12.21
N PHE A 213 18.67 -13.74 -12.84
CA PHE A 213 18.71 -12.35 -12.37
C PHE A 213 17.37 -11.66 -12.58
N ARG A 214 16.87 -10.99 -11.53
CA ARG A 214 15.66 -10.16 -11.61
C ARG A 214 15.93 -8.85 -12.36
N TYR A 215 14.88 -8.30 -12.93
CA TYR A 215 14.93 -6.98 -13.54
C TYR A 215 15.04 -5.88 -12.48
N PHE A 216 15.61 -4.74 -12.87
CA PHE A 216 15.62 -3.55 -12.04
C PHE A 216 14.26 -2.84 -12.04
N VAL A 217 13.97 -2.12 -10.96
CA VAL A 217 12.74 -1.35 -10.81
C VAL A 217 12.57 -0.27 -11.88
N SER A 218 13.68 0.27 -12.41
CA SER A 218 13.65 1.25 -13.52
C SER A 218 13.18 0.68 -14.86
N ALA A 219 13.12 -0.65 -15.04
CA ALA A 219 12.69 -1.29 -16.28
C ALA A 219 11.16 -1.30 -16.43
N THR A 220 10.54 -0.12 -16.49
CA THR A 220 9.07 0.06 -16.47
C THR A 220 8.36 -0.46 -17.74
N SER A 221 9.09 -0.61 -18.85
CA SER A 221 8.56 -1.09 -20.15
C SER A 221 8.45 -2.61 -20.28
N LEU A 222 8.79 -3.38 -19.23
CA LEU A 222 8.69 -4.84 -19.25
C LEU A 222 7.24 -5.30 -19.39
N PRO A 223 6.91 -6.26 -20.27
CA PRO A 223 5.53 -6.67 -20.52
C PRO A 223 4.96 -7.65 -19.46
N SER A 224 5.82 -8.38 -18.76
CA SER A 224 5.45 -9.50 -17.88
C SER A 224 5.91 -9.27 -16.43
N VAL A 225 5.42 -8.20 -15.83
CA VAL A 225 5.61 -7.90 -14.39
C VAL A 225 4.26 -8.07 -13.69
N GLY A 226 4.23 -8.79 -12.56
CA GLY A 226 3.02 -9.04 -11.79
C GLY A 226 2.69 -7.90 -10.82
N SER A 227 1.73 -8.14 -9.93
CA SER A 227 1.12 -7.07 -9.11
C SER A 227 2.12 -6.38 -8.20
N PHE A 228 2.95 -7.17 -7.52
CA PHE A 228 3.88 -6.64 -6.53
C PHE A 228 5.08 -5.94 -7.20
N GLY A 229 5.59 -6.51 -8.30
CA GLY A 229 6.60 -5.85 -9.11
C GLY A 229 6.10 -4.53 -9.70
N ARG A 230 4.86 -4.47 -10.21
CA ARG A 230 4.27 -3.23 -10.72
C ARG A 230 4.08 -2.18 -9.64
N GLU A 231 3.72 -2.59 -8.43
CA GLU A 231 3.60 -1.67 -7.29
C GLU A 231 4.96 -1.11 -6.87
N ALA A 232 6.02 -1.93 -6.89
CA ALA A 232 7.39 -1.46 -6.71
C ALA A 232 7.80 -0.41 -7.77
N GLN A 233 7.49 -0.66 -9.05
CA GLN A 233 7.76 0.29 -10.15
C GLN A 233 6.98 1.60 -10.01
N ALA A 234 5.70 1.51 -9.67
CA ALA A 234 4.85 2.67 -9.43
C ALA A 234 5.36 3.49 -8.24
N THR A 235 5.75 2.82 -7.16
CA THR A 235 6.33 3.44 -5.96
C THR A 235 7.65 4.14 -6.28
N TYR A 236 8.50 3.54 -7.11
CA TYR A 236 9.73 4.15 -7.60
C TYR A 236 9.49 5.45 -8.39
N LEU A 237 8.53 5.46 -9.32
CA LEU A 237 8.19 6.68 -10.07
C LEU A 237 7.59 7.76 -9.16
N TYR A 238 6.73 7.37 -8.22
CA TYR A 238 6.19 8.28 -7.19
C TYR A 238 7.32 8.90 -6.34
N ASP A 239 8.26 8.10 -5.86
CA ASP A 239 9.41 8.54 -5.05
C ASP A 239 10.26 9.58 -5.81
N ARG A 240 10.44 9.39 -7.13
CA ARG A 240 11.14 10.35 -8.01
C ARG A 240 10.40 11.68 -8.15
N VAL A 241 9.06 11.65 -8.27
CA VAL A 241 8.25 12.87 -8.30
C VAL A 241 8.38 13.62 -6.97
N ARG A 242 8.15 12.92 -5.85
CA ARG A 242 8.27 13.47 -4.50
C ARG A 242 9.64 14.10 -4.27
N TYR A 243 10.71 13.36 -4.55
CA TYR A 243 12.09 13.84 -4.39
C TYR A 243 12.39 15.08 -5.26
N SER A 244 11.92 15.11 -6.51
CA SER A 244 12.12 16.26 -7.40
C SER A 244 11.39 17.51 -6.91
N ILE A 245 10.21 17.34 -6.31
CA ILE A 245 9.45 18.44 -5.70
C ILE A 245 10.14 18.94 -4.42
N GLU A 246 10.55 18.04 -3.52
CA GLU A 246 11.16 18.39 -2.23
C GLU A 246 12.52 19.09 -2.36
N THR A 247 13.33 18.68 -3.34
CA THR A 247 14.65 19.28 -3.58
C THR A 247 14.59 20.59 -4.35
N GLY A 248 13.43 20.96 -4.91
CA GLY A 248 13.33 22.10 -5.82
C GLY A 248 14.09 21.91 -7.12
N GLU A 249 14.54 20.69 -7.46
CA GLU A 249 15.09 20.33 -8.77
C GLU A 249 13.98 20.27 -9.85
N SER A 250 12.96 21.14 -9.75
CA SER A 250 11.79 21.20 -10.63
C SER A 250 12.14 21.84 -11.98
N VAL A 251 13.15 21.32 -12.66
CA VAL A 251 13.33 21.61 -14.09
C VAL A 251 12.08 21.09 -14.78
N VAL A 252 11.31 21.98 -15.42
CA VAL A 252 10.04 21.65 -16.10
C VAL A 252 10.16 20.39 -16.97
N CYS A 253 11.29 20.20 -17.65
CA CYS A 253 11.59 19.01 -18.44
C CYS A 253 11.64 17.70 -17.63
N LYS A 254 12.21 17.72 -16.41
CA LYS A 254 12.33 16.54 -15.53
C LYS A 254 10.95 16.10 -15.03
N LEU A 255 10.13 17.04 -14.57
CA LEU A 255 8.75 16.76 -14.17
C LEU A 255 7.90 16.31 -15.36
N TYR A 256 8.07 16.93 -16.53
CA TYR A 256 7.38 16.49 -17.75
C TYR A 256 7.71 15.03 -18.10
N GLN A 257 9.00 14.64 -18.06
CA GLN A 257 9.41 13.27 -18.32
C GLN A 257 8.83 12.30 -17.29
N LEU A 258 8.86 12.64 -16.00
CA LEU A 258 8.25 11.83 -14.94
C LEU A 258 6.74 11.66 -15.14
N GLY A 259 6.04 12.71 -15.57
CA GLY A 259 4.63 12.65 -15.93
C GLY A 259 4.36 11.66 -17.06
N ARG A 260 5.21 11.65 -18.10
CA ARG A 260 5.10 10.65 -19.19
C ARG A 260 5.41 9.24 -18.72
N ASP A 261 6.41 9.05 -17.87
CA ASP A 261 6.77 7.73 -17.34
C ASP A 261 5.62 7.16 -16.49
N LEU A 262 5.00 7.98 -15.64
CA LEU A 262 3.82 7.62 -14.84
C LEU A 262 2.62 7.26 -15.72
N GLN A 263 2.31 8.09 -16.72
CA GLN A 263 1.21 7.82 -17.66
C GLN A 263 1.44 6.56 -18.49
N GLY A 264 2.68 6.35 -18.96
CA GLY A 264 3.06 5.16 -19.72
C GLY A 264 2.89 3.88 -18.92
N LEU A 265 3.40 3.85 -17.68
CA LEU A 265 3.25 2.69 -16.80
C LEU A 265 1.77 2.47 -16.42
N LEU A 266 0.99 3.54 -16.21
CA LEU A 266 -0.44 3.44 -15.93
C LEU A 266 -1.19 2.82 -17.12
N ALA A 267 -0.88 3.24 -18.35
CA ALA A 267 -1.46 2.62 -19.55
C ALA A 267 -1.12 1.12 -19.63
N THR A 268 0.14 0.75 -19.40
CA THR A 268 0.55 -0.67 -19.37
C THR A 268 -0.18 -1.47 -18.29
N VAL A 269 -0.32 -0.94 -17.08
CA VAL A 269 -1.06 -1.60 -15.99
C VAL A 269 -2.54 -1.77 -16.39
N MET A 270 -3.15 -0.74 -16.98
CA MET A 270 -4.55 -0.78 -17.42
C MET A 270 -4.78 -1.80 -18.55
N GLU A 271 -3.84 -1.93 -19.48
CA GLU A 271 -3.86 -2.97 -20.52
C GLU A 271 -3.71 -4.38 -19.92
N GLN A 272 -2.82 -4.57 -18.93
CA GLN A 272 -2.59 -5.86 -18.27
C GLN A 272 -3.77 -6.34 -17.41
N LEU A 273 -4.63 -5.42 -16.93
CA LEU A 273 -5.84 -5.78 -16.20
C LEU A 273 -6.75 -6.67 -17.05
N ASP A 274 -6.88 -6.40 -18.36
CA ASP A 274 -7.79 -7.11 -19.28
C ASP A 274 -9.19 -7.31 -18.68
N GLY A 275 -9.70 -6.26 -18.01
CA GLY A 275 -11.00 -6.29 -17.31
C GLY A 275 -11.04 -7.04 -15.98
N ARG A 276 -9.91 -7.57 -15.49
CA ARG A 276 -9.82 -8.22 -14.17
C ARG A 276 -9.59 -7.19 -13.07
N TRP A 277 -10.49 -7.17 -12.09
CA TRP A 277 -10.42 -6.29 -10.93
C TRP A 277 -9.59 -6.86 -9.79
N GLY A 278 -9.13 -5.99 -8.89
CA GLY A 278 -8.37 -6.39 -7.70
C GLY A 278 -6.89 -6.68 -7.96
N ILE A 279 -6.51 -6.88 -9.22
CA ILE A 279 -5.12 -7.06 -9.65
C ILE A 279 -4.52 -5.66 -9.86
N TYR A 280 -3.28 -5.41 -9.44
CA TYR A 280 -2.59 -4.11 -9.59
C TYR A 280 -3.20 -2.88 -8.89
N CYS A 281 -4.08 -3.06 -7.89
CA CYS A 281 -4.67 -1.93 -7.15
C CYS A 281 -3.62 -1.01 -6.52
N GLY A 282 -2.57 -1.57 -5.91
CA GLY A 282 -1.49 -0.80 -5.30
C GLY A 282 -0.68 0.01 -6.33
N ALA A 283 -0.32 -0.62 -7.46
CA ALA A 283 0.33 0.09 -8.57
C ALA A 283 -0.52 1.24 -9.11
N THR A 284 -1.80 0.99 -9.36
CA THR A 284 -2.76 2.00 -9.85
C THR A 284 -2.87 3.18 -8.87
N GLN A 285 -2.97 2.88 -7.56
CA GLN A 285 -3.01 3.90 -6.52
C GLN A 285 -1.76 4.78 -6.58
N MET A 286 -0.56 4.19 -6.58
CA MET A 286 0.70 4.94 -6.53
C MET A 286 0.91 5.80 -7.79
N LEU A 287 0.53 5.28 -8.96
CA LEU A 287 0.61 6.01 -10.23
C LEU A 287 -0.35 7.21 -10.26
N ILE A 288 -1.62 7.00 -9.93
CA ILE A 288 -2.63 8.08 -9.90
C ILE A 288 -2.24 9.13 -8.85
N THR A 289 -1.81 8.70 -7.66
CA THR A 289 -1.38 9.63 -6.60
C THR A 289 -0.15 10.44 -7.02
N GLY A 290 0.83 9.81 -7.70
CA GLY A 290 2.00 10.50 -8.25
C GLY A 290 1.63 11.54 -9.31
N LEU A 291 0.67 11.22 -10.19
CA LEU A 291 0.17 12.15 -11.20
C LEU A 291 -0.56 13.34 -10.54
N TYR A 292 -1.41 13.11 -9.55
CA TYR A 292 -2.02 14.20 -8.78
C TYR A 292 -0.98 15.07 -8.10
N MET A 293 -0.01 14.48 -7.39
CA MET A 293 1.06 15.21 -6.71
C MET A 293 1.82 16.11 -7.68
N LEU A 294 2.20 15.58 -8.84
CA LEU A 294 2.92 16.31 -9.89
C LEU A 294 2.10 17.50 -10.40
N HIS A 295 0.84 17.28 -10.78
CA HIS A 295 0.01 18.32 -11.37
C HIS A 295 -0.47 19.35 -10.34
N GLN A 296 -0.76 18.95 -9.10
CA GLN A 296 -1.13 19.88 -8.02
C GLN A 296 0.05 20.78 -7.64
N ASN A 297 1.26 20.23 -7.56
CA ASN A 297 2.46 21.03 -7.30
C ASN A 297 2.70 22.04 -8.44
N ALA A 298 2.60 21.60 -9.69
CA ALA A 298 2.73 22.46 -10.86
C ALA A 298 1.65 23.56 -10.91
N HIS A 299 0.42 23.26 -10.49
CA HIS A 299 -0.68 24.24 -10.41
C HIS A 299 -0.42 25.34 -9.37
N GLY A 300 0.26 25.01 -8.26
CA GLY A 300 0.58 25.95 -7.19
C GLY A 300 1.81 26.83 -7.43
N GLN A 301 2.63 26.54 -8.46
CA GLN A 301 3.83 27.31 -8.78
C GLN A 301 3.51 28.52 -9.69
N MET A 302 4.22 29.63 -9.50
CA MET A 302 4.17 30.73 -10.46
C MET A 302 4.85 30.32 -11.77
N PRO A 303 4.24 30.58 -12.94
CA PRO A 303 4.85 30.25 -14.21
C PRO A 303 6.14 31.06 -14.40
N ASP A 304 7.22 30.37 -14.74
CA ASP A 304 8.47 30.96 -15.22
C ASP A 304 8.19 31.71 -16.55
N PRO A 305 8.82 32.86 -16.86
CA PRO A 305 8.74 33.52 -18.16
C PRO A 305 8.90 32.59 -19.38
N ASP A 306 9.64 31.49 -19.27
CA ASP A 306 9.82 30.51 -20.37
C ASP A 306 8.68 29.46 -20.46
N THR A 307 7.67 29.55 -19.59
CA THR A 307 6.56 28.60 -19.53
C THR A 307 5.58 28.82 -20.70
N PRO A 308 5.15 27.75 -21.41
CA PRO A 308 4.18 27.87 -22.49
C PRO A 308 2.87 28.55 -22.06
N ALA A 309 2.29 29.38 -22.92
CA ALA A 309 1.05 30.13 -22.61
C ALA A 309 -0.14 29.22 -22.23
N ASN A 310 -0.15 27.97 -22.70
CA ASN A 310 -1.19 26.97 -22.42
C ASN A 310 -0.87 26.04 -21.24
N TYR A 311 0.22 26.30 -20.49
CA TYR A 311 0.69 25.42 -19.42
C TYR A 311 -0.36 25.22 -18.31
N LYS A 312 -0.95 26.32 -17.82
CA LYS A 312 -1.99 26.27 -16.79
C LYS A 312 -3.20 25.46 -17.25
N GLN A 313 -3.69 25.71 -18.47
CA GLN A 313 -4.82 24.98 -19.05
C GLN A 313 -4.51 23.48 -19.22
N THR A 314 -3.26 23.14 -19.54
CA THR A 314 -2.81 21.75 -19.68
C THR A 314 -2.81 21.03 -18.34
N ILE A 315 -2.39 21.70 -17.26
CA ILE A 315 -2.42 21.16 -15.89
C ILE A 315 -3.87 20.96 -15.42
N GLU A 316 -4.72 21.97 -15.62
CA GLU A 316 -6.15 21.88 -15.28
C GLU A 316 -6.82 20.70 -16.02
N ALA A 317 -6.59 20.58 -17.33
CA ALA A 317 -7.09 19.46 -18.12
C ALA A 317 -6.56 18.09 -17.65
N ALA A 318 -5.28 18.02 -17.24
CA ALA A 318 -4.70 16.79 -16.70
C ALA A 318 -5.37 16.38 -15.37
N LEU A 319 -5.57 17.33 -14.44
CA LEU A 319 -6.25 17.07 -13.17
C LEU A 319 -7.71 16.65 -13.38
N SER A 320 -8.43 17.29 -14.31
CA SER A 320 -9.79 16.90 -14.66
C SER A 320 -9.84 15.50 -15.29
N THR A 321 -8.85 15.15 -16.11
CA THR A 321 -8.72 13.80 -16.69
C THR A 321 -8.47 12.75 -15.61
N LEU A 322 -7.56 13.00 -14.67
CA LEU A 322 -7.31 12.09 -13.54
C LEU A 322 -8.55 11.92 -12.66
N THR A 323 -9.30 12.99 -12.45
CA THR A 323 -10.54 12.95 -11.66
C THR A 323 -11.60 12.13 -12.35
N ARG A 324 -11.77 12.32 -13.66
CA ARG A 324 -12.64 11.49 -14.49
C ARG A 324 -12.22 10.02 -14.45
N MET A 325 -10.93 9.71 -14.53
CA MET A 325 -10.44 8.33 -14.41
C MET A 325 -10.81 7.70 -13.07
N VAL A 326 -10.64 8.41 -11.94
CA VAL A 326 -11.03 7.88 -10.62
C VAL A 326 -12.55 7.66 -10.52
N ILE A 327 -13.34 8.55 -11.12
CA ILE A 327 -14.80 8.41 -11.23
C ILE A 327 -15.16 7.18 -12.09
N ASP A 328 -14.51 6.99 -13.24
CA ASP A 328 -14.76 5.86 -14.14
C ASP A 328 -14.38 4.52 -13.47
N ILE A 329 -13.26 4.49 -12.71
CA ILE A 329 -12.89 3.36 -11.84
C ILE A 329 -14.02 3.10 -10.84
N SER A 330 -14.59 4.14 -10.24
CA SER A 330 -15.70 4.02 -9.27
C SER A 330 -16.96 3.47 -9.92
N TYR A 331 -17.34 3.95 -11.10
CA TYR A 331 -18.48 3.43 -11.87
C TYR A 331 -18.30 1.95 -12.17
N ALA A 332 -17.15 1.58 -12.74
CA ALA A 332 -16.91 0.23 -13.18
C ALA A 332 -16.77 -0.73 -11.98
N PHE A 333 -16.13 -0.30 -10.89
CA PHE A 333 -16.12 -1.03 -9.61
C PHE A 333 -17.53 -1.23 -9.06
N ASN A 334 -18.35 -0.18 -8.97
CA ASN A 334 -19.70 -0.27 -8.38
C ASN A 334 -20.63 -1.19 -9.19
N ARG A 335 -20.45 -1.27 -10.51
CA ARG A 335 -21.19 -2.20 -11.38
C ARG A 335 -20.90 -3.66 -11.08
N GLU A 336 -19.67 -3.97 -10.68
CA GLU A 336 -19.22 -5.34 -10.42
C GLU A 336 -19.06 -5.65 -8.93
N SER A 337 -19.24 -4.67 -8.04
CA SER A 337 -18.93 -4.75 -6.60
C SER A 337 -19.50 -5.98 -5.86
N GLN A 338 -20.60 -6.55 -6.33
CA GLN A 338 -21.22 -7.75 -5.75
C GLN A 338 -20.42 -9.04 -6.02
N THR A 339 -19.52 -9.05 -7.01
CA THR A 339 -18.72 -10.23 -7.38
C THR A 339 -17.39 -10.29 -6.63
N PHE A 340 -16.99 -9.20 -5.95
CA PHE A 340 -15.71 -9.12 -5.27
C PHE A 340 -15.79 -9.60 -3.82
N ASN A 341 -14.75 -10.31 -3.41
CA ASN A 341 -14.47 -10.51 -2.00
C ASN A 341 -13.79 -9.23 -1.47
N PRO A 342 -14.37 -8.51 -0.48
CA PRO A 342 -13.72 -7.34 0.12
C PRO A 342 -12.36 -7.66 0.73
N ASP A 343 -12.09 -8.94 1.04
CA ASP A 343 -10.90 -9.32 1.78
C ASP A 343 -9.62 -9.22 0.97
N VAL A 344 -9.71 -9.45 -0.34
CA VAL A 344 -8.55 -9.44 -1.24
C VAL A 344 -8.16 -8.03 -1.69
N LEU A 345 -8.92 -7.00 -1.31
CA LEU A 345 -8.72 -5.63 -1.78
C LEU A 345 -7.88 -4.82 -0.79
N ALA A 346 -6.77 -4.26 -1.28
CA ALA A 346 -5.92 -3.35 -0.51
C ALA A 346 -6.64 -2.03 -0.15
N PRO A 347 -6.26 -1.32 0.93
CA PRO A 347 -6.92 -0.09 1.39
C PRO A 347 -6.73 1.14 0.47
N GLY A 348 -6.01 0.97 -0.62
CA GLY A 348 -5.50 2.06 -1.47
C GLY A 348 -6.51 3.00 -2.09
N VAL A 349 -7.75 2.53 -2.30
CA VAL A 349 -8.78 3.30 -2.99
C VAL A 349 -9.11 4.62 -2.27
N ALA A 350 -9.01 4.65 -0.95
CA ALA A 350 -9.32 5.82 -0.13
C ALA A 350 -8.46 7.02 -0.55
N HIS A 351 -7.20 6.78 -0.93
CA HIS A 351 -6.28 7.85 -1.32
C HIS A 351 -6.61 8.46 -2.67
N ILE A 352 -6.85 7.64 -3.70
CA ILE A 352 -7.19 8.17 -5.03
C ILE A 352 -8.53 8.89 -5.02
N VAL A 353 -9.48 8.42 -4.21
CA VAL A 353 -10.76 9.11 -4.01
C VAL A 353 -10.55 10.46 -3.33
N ARG A 354 -9.74 10.52 -2.27
CA ARG A 354 -9.39 11.78 -1.61
C ARG A 354 -8.75 12.78 -2.60
N CYS A 355 -7.85 12.34 -3.45
CA CYS A 355 -7.24 13.19 -4.48
C CYS A 355 -8.28 13.76 -5.45
N ALA A 356 -9.18 12.91 -5.96
CA ALA A 356 -10.27 13.32 -6.83
C ALA A 356 -11.20 14.31 -6.12
N GLN A 357 -11.62 14.01 -4.90
CA GLN A 357 -12.44 14.91 -4.08
C GLN A 357 -11.79 16.28 -3.92
N HIS A 358 -10.51 16.33 -3.55
CA HIS A 358 -9.79 17.59 -3.41
C HIS A 358 -9.80 18.39 -4.71
N HIS A 359 -9.58 17.75 -5.87
CA HIS A 359 -9.69 18.45 -7.15
C HIS A 359 -11.09 19.02 -7.39
N ILE A 360 -12.13 18.20 -7.24
CA ILE A 360 -13.53 18.62 -7.48
C ILE A 360 -13.90 19.81 -6.59
N LEU A 361 -13.52 19.78 -5.31
CA LEU A 361 -13.80 20.86 -4.36
C LEU A 361 -13.09 22.17 -4.68
N THR A 362 -11.98 22.11 -5.41
CA THR A 362 -11.25 23.29 -5.88
C THR A 362 -11.65 23.73 -7.29
N ALA A 363 -12.54 22.99 -7.96
CA ALA A 363 -12.99 23.29 -9.31
C ALA A 363 -14.05 24.41 -9.30
N GLY A 364 -13.97 25.33 -10.27
CA GLY A 364 -14.87 26.49 -10.36
C GLY A 364 -16.30 26.16 -10.80
N ASP A 365 -16.56 24.93 -11.26
CA ASP A 365 -17.83 24.44 -11.80
C ASP A 365 -18.51 23.38 -10.90
N PHE A 366 -18.16 23.36 -9.61
CA PHE A 366 -18.64 22.40 -8.60
C PHE A 366 -20.17 22.21 -8.56
N HIS A 367 -20.96 23.17 -9.04
CA HIS A 367 -22.43 23.11 -9.06
C HIS A 367 -23.05 22.39 -10.27
N ASP A 368 -22.26 21.81 -11.19
CA ASP A 368 -22.81 20.98 -12.26
C ASP A 368 -23.51 19.74 -11.68
N HIS A 369 -24.73 19.46 -12.15
CA HIS A 369 -25.49 18.25 -11.79
C HIS A 369 -24.71 16.95 -12.06
N ARG A 370 -23.80 16.95 -13.03
CA ARG A 370 -22.91 15.81 -13.30
C ARG A 370 -22.02 15.46 -12.11
N TRP A 371 -21.58 16.45 -11.34
CA TRP A 371 -20.78 16.21 -10.15
C TRP A 371 -21.54 15.43 -9.09
N LEU A 372 -22.85 15.67 -8.92
CA LEU A 372 -23.66 14.95 -7.93
C LEU A 372 -23.72 13.44 -8.21
N GLU A 373 -23.91 13.04 -9.46
CA GLU A 373 -23.89 11.63 -9.87
C GLU A 373 -22.50 11.00 -9.69
N ASP A 374 -21.46 11.73 -10.11
CA ASP A 374 -20.06 11.31 -9.98
C ASP A 374 -19.65 11.15 -8.50
N PHE A 375 -20.10 12.05 -7.62
CA PHE A 375 -19.90 11.98 -6.17
C PHE A 375 -20.57 10.76 -5.55
N GLU A 376 -21.78 10.42 -5.97
CA GLU A 376 -22.47 9.24 -5.46
C GLU A 376 -21.72 7.95 -5.80
N GLN A 377 -21.03 7.88 -6.95
CA GLN A 377 -20.18 6.73 -7.25
C GLN A 377 -19.00 6.61 -6.29
N LEU A 378 -18.33 7.73 -5.99
CA LEU A 378 -17.22 7.75 -5.02
C LEU A 378 -17.70 7.33 -3.63
N ARG A 379 -18.88 7.82 -3.20
CA ARG A 379 -19.51 7.46 -1.91
C ARG A 379 -19.77 5.97 -1.81
N ARG A 380 -20.36 5.37 -2.85
CA ARG A 380 -20.69 3.93 -2.88
C ARG A 380 -19.44 3.07 -2.81
N MET A 381 -18.38 3.44 -3.55
CA MET A 381 -17.11 2.73 -3.50
C MET A 381 -16.46 2.84 -2.12
N LEU A 382 -16.39 4.03 -1.52
CA LEU A 382 -15.86 4.20 -0.16
C LEU A 382 -16.68 3.43 0.87
N SER A 383 -18.01 3.42 0.75
CA SER A 383 -18.91 2.66 1.64
C SER A 383 -18.64 1.16 1.55
N TYR A 384 -18.34 0.66 0.35
CA TYR A 384 -17.96 -0.74 0.17
C TYR A 384 -16.63 -1.06 0.88
N PHE A 385 -15.58 -0.25 0.67
CA PHE A 385 -14.28 -0.48 1.29
C PHE A 385 -14.31 -0.26 2.82
N ASN A 386 -15.21 0.58 3.33
CA ASN A 386 -15.39 0.79 4.77
C ASN A 386 -15.86 -0.47 5.52
N ARG A 387 -16.35 -1.50 4.81
CA ARG A 387 -16.65 -2.81 5.42
C ARG A 387 -15.39 -3.50 5.98
N ARG A 388 -14.20 -3.10 5.52
CA ARG A 388 -12.92 -3.67 5.93
C ARG A 388 -11.92 -2.61 6.42
N TRP A 389 -11.87 -1.46 5.77
CA TRP A 389 -10.87 -0.44 6.04
C TRP A 389 -11.51 0.86 6.55
N VAL A 390 -11.30 1.16 7.84
CA VAL A 390 -11.88 2.35 8.50
C VAL A 390 -11.43 3.65 7.83
N VAL A 391 -10.24 3.68 7.21
CA VAL A 391 -9.76 4.85 6.45
C VAL A 391 -10.74 5.24 5.32
N ALA A 392 -11.42 4.28 4.69
CA ALA A 392 -12.43 4.57 3.68
C ALA A 392 -13.68 5.24 4.28
N GLY A 393 -14.07 4.85 5.50
CA GLY A 393 -15.12 5.51 6.27
C GLY A 393 -14.76 6.94 6.66
N LEU A 394 -13.50 7.19 7.02
CA LEU A 394 -13.01 8.54 7.30
C LEU A 394 -13.04 9.44 6.05
N GLU A 395 -12.67 8.92 4.88
CA GLU A 395 -12.84 9.68 3.62
C GLU A 395 -14.31 9.90 3.28
N LEU A 396 -15.16 8.90 3.54
CA LEU A 396 -16.59 9.02 3.29
C LEU A 396 -17.20 10.10 4.16
N HIS A 397 -16.83 10.17 5.43
CA HIS A 397 -17.30 11.21 6.34
C HIS A 397 -16.88 12.60 5.87
N ARG A 398 -15.60 12.78 5.50
CA ARG A 398 -15.10 14.05 4.94
C ARG A 398 -15.82 14.44 3.65
N LEU A 399 -16.10 13.47 2.79
CA LEU A 399 -16.87 13.69 1.58
C LEU A 399 -18.28 14.21 1.88
N ASN A 400 -18.96 13.61 2.86
CA ASN A 400 -20.28 14.03 3.31
C ASN A 400 -20.26 15.48 3.84
N GLU A 401 -19.37 15.77 4.80
CA GLU A 401 -19.26 17.09 5.41
C GLU A 401 -19.02 18.18 4.36
N THR A 402 -18.15 17.90 3.38
CA THR A 402 -17.80 18.92 2.40
C THR A 402 -18.94 19.22 1.43
N VAL A 403 -19.72 18.20 1.04
CA VAL A 403 -20.93 18.40 0.22
C VAL A 403 -21.97 19.22 0.99
N GLU A 404 -22.21 18.90 2.26
CA GLU A 404 -23.18 19.62 3.10
C GLU A 404 -22.79 21.08 3.32
N MET A 405 -21.52 21.36 3.67
CA MET A 405 -21.02 22.72 3.85
C MET A 405 -21.16 23.54 2.56
N THR A 406 -20.83 22.95 1.41
CA THR A 406 -20.89 23.67 0.13
C THR A 406 -22.34 23.95 -0.26
N MET A 407 -23.26 22.99 -0.10
CA MET A 407 -24.69 23.23 -0.34
C MET A 407 -25.28 24.31 0.58
N ALA A 408 -24.83 24.40 1.84
CA ALA A 408 -25.29 25.40 2.80
C ALA A 408 -24.79 26.83 2.50
N MET A 409 -23.64 26.99 1.83
CA MET A 409 -23.10 28.31 1.43
C MET A 409 -23.84 28.95 0.24
N HIS A 410 -24.70 28.19 -0.44
CA HIS A 410 -25.44 28.62 -1.64
C HIS A 410 -26.96 28.75 -1.42
N ILE A 411 -27.42 28.64 -0.17
CA ILE A 411 -28.77 29.01 0.31
C ILE A 411 -28.66 30.35 1.03
#